data_AF-A0A7J0GWS1-F1
#
_entry.id   AF-A0A7J0GWS1-F1
#
_cell.length_a   1.000
_cell.length_b   1.000
_cell.length_c   1.000
_cell.angle_alpha   90.00
_cell.angle_beta   90.00
_cell.angle_gamma   90.00
#
_symmetry.space_group_name_H-M   'P 1'
#
loop_
_entity.id
_entity.type
_entity.pdbx_description
1 polymer ?
#
loop_
_entity_poly.entity_id
_entity_poly.type
_entity_poly.pdbx_seq_one_letter_code
_entity_poly.pdbx_strand_id
1 'polypeptide(L)'
;MAFGPSYSYSLIRLLYGQKWSDGEASTALRYFCLYVVALAMNGTSEAFLHAVATENQLKRSNDSLLVFSLIYLVLNVLLIRSAGAVGLILANSLNMILRIIYSAVFIKHYFKDTASFSFRSCLPSGWAVLLFSGITTLISEKIFLDQQNFWPTFLIHFSVGLTCFCISSLVIYRRERPFINKIVRFRDHAD
;
A
#
# COMPACT_ATOMS: atom_id res chain seq x y z
N MET A 1 -4.40 -4.27 0.01
CA MET A 1 -3.09 -4.27 -0.69
C MET A 1 -2.79 -5.59 -1.37
N ALA A 2 -2.50 -6.68 -0.63
CA ALA A 2 -2.01 -7.95 -1.22
C ALA A 2 -2.89 -8.52 -2.34
N PHE A 3 -4.22 -8.46 -2.17
CA PHE A 3 -5.18 -8.99 -3.14
C PHE A 3 -5.65 -7.94 -4.17
N GLY A 4 -5.55 -6.65 -3.85
CA GLY A 4 -6.15 -5.57 -4.66
C GLY A 4 -5.72 -5.60 -6.14
N PRO A 5 -4.41 -5.64 -6.45
CA PRO A 5 -3.94 -5.72 -7.83
C PRO A 5 -4.39 -6.98 -8.57
N SER A 6 -4.52 -8.13 -7.90
CA SER A 6 -4.97 -9.38 -8.54
C SER A 6 -6.45 -9.37 -8.91
N TYR A 7 -7.28 -8.71 -8.09
CA TYR A 7 -8.73 -8.68 -8.30
C TYR A 7 -9.23 -7.41 -9.00
N SER A 8 -8.34 -6.48 -9.35
CA SER A 8 -8.71 -5.21 -9.99
C SER A 8 -9.48 -5.41 -11.32
N TYR A 9 -8.99 -6.31 -12.19
CA TYR A 9 -9.69 -6.64 -13.44
C TYR A 9 -11.05 -7.28 -13.17
N SER A 10 -11.09 -8.30 -12.30
CA SER A 10 -12.32 -9.00 -11.94
C SER A 10 -13.37 -8.06 -11.36
N LEU A 11 -12.97 -7.12 -10.49
CA LEU A 11 -13.87 -6.14 -9.89
C LEU A 11 -14.45 -5.18 -10.94
N ILE A 12 -13.61 -4.62 -11.82
CA ILE A 12 -14.09 -3.74 -12.89
C ILE A 12 -15.01 -4.49 -13.85
N ARG A 13 -14.68 -5.75 -14.19
CA ARG A 13 -15.52 -6.61 -15.03
C ARG A 13 -16.91 -6.83 -14.42
N LEU A 14 -16.99 -7.03 -13.11
CA LEU A 14 -18.27 -7.22 -12.41
C LEU A 14 -19.09 -5.94 -12.31
N LEU A 15 -18.46 -4.80 -12.03
CA LEU A 15 -19.17 -3.54 -11.76
C LEU A 15 -19.52 -2.75 -13.02
N TYR A 16 -18.62 -2.72 -13.99
CA TYR A 16 -18.71 -1.85 -15.17
C TYR A 16 -18.72 -2.64 -16.49
N GLY A 17 -18.56 -3.96 -16.44
CA GLY A 17 -18.60 -4.83 -17.61
C GLY A 17 -17.32 -4.78 -18.46
N GLN A 18 -17.39 -5.51 -19.57
CA GLN A 18 -16.26 -5.75 -20.48
C GLN A 18 -15.62 -4.47 -21.02
N LYS A 19 -16.44 -3.49 -21.39
CA LYS A 19 -15.99 -2.24 -22.03
C LYS A 19 -14.93 -1.52 -21.19
N TRP A 20 -15.06 -1.55 -19.87
CA TRP A 20 -14.15 -0.86 -18.96
C TRP A 20 -13.06 -1.77 -18.42
N SER A 21 -13.34 -3.07 -18.25
CA SER A 21 -12.34 -4.02 -17.75
C SER A 21 -11.17 -4.20 -18.71
N ASP A 22 -11.46 -4.22 -20.01
CA ASP A 22 -10.47 -4.47 -21.07
C ASP A 22 -9.74 -3.18 -21.48
N GLY A 23 -10.16 -2.03 -20.93
CA GLY A 23 -9.49 -0.74 -21.08
C GLY A 23 -8.50 -0.42 -19.95
N GLU A 24 -8.11 0.84 -19.84
CA GLU A 24 -7.10 1.29 -18.87
C GLU A 24 -7.55 1.24 -17.40
N ALA A 25 -8.86 1.16 -17.14
CA ALA A 25 -9.42 1.27 -15.80
C ALA A 25 -8.93 0.15 -14.85
N SER A 26 -8.84 -1.09 -15.34
CA SER A 26 -8.30 -2.21 -14.56
C SER A 26 -6.86 -1.95 -14.16
N THR A 27 -6.02 -1.53 -15.11
CA THR A 27 -4.60 -1.23 -14.86
C THR A 27 -4.44 -0.04 -13.92
N ALA A 28 -5.21 1.03 -14.11
CA ALA A 28 -5.21 2.18 -13.22
C ALA A 28 -5.56 1.78 -11.77
N LEU A 29 -6.58 0.94 -11.58
CA LEU A 29 -6.98 0.46 -10.26
C LEU A 29 -5.89 -0.41 -9.60
N ARG A 30 -5.14 -1.21 -10.37
CA ARG A 30 -3.99 -1.98 -9.86
C ARG A 30 -2.91 -1.06 -9.29
N TYR A 31 -2.52 -0.04 -10.04
CA TYR A 31 -1.53 0.94 -9.57
C TYR A 31 -2.08 1.78 -8.43
N PHE A 32 -3.37 2.10 -8.44
CA PHE A 32 -4.03 2.80 -7.34
C PHE A 32 -3.95 1.98 -6.04
N CYS A 33 -4.14 0.66 -6.10
CA CYS A 33 -3.97 -0.21 -4.93
C CYS A 33 -2.55 -0.12 -4.34
N LEU A 34 -1.52 0.04 -5.17
CA LEU A 34 -0.14 0.23 -4.71
C LEU A 34 0.08 1.64 -4.16
N TYR A 35 -0.49 2.65 -4.83
CA TYR A 35 -0.46 4.04 -4.39
C TYR A 35 -1.02 4.21 -2.98
N VAL A 36 -2.14 3.54 -2.65
CA VAL A 36 -2.72 3.59 -1.29
C VAL A 36 -1.74 3.09 -0.21
N VAL A 37 -0.82 2.16 -0.53
CA VAL A 37 0.25 1.75 0.41
C VAL A 37 1.20 2.90 0.69
N ALA A 38 1.68 3.55 -0.37
CA ALA A 38 2.57 4.69 -0.24
C ALA A 38 1.87 5.84 0.50
N LEU A 39 0.58 6.07 0.23
CA LEU A 39 -0.21 7.09 0.91
C LEU A 39 -0.30 6.81 2.42
N ALA A 40 -0.60 5.56 2.82
CA ALA A 40 -0.69 5.19 4.23
C ALA A 40 0.66 5.33 4.96
N MET A 41 1.74 4.83 4.37
CA MET A 41 3.09 4.95 4.94
C MET A 41 3.51 6.43 5.07
N ASN A 42 3.25 7.24 4.04
CA ASN A 42 3.52 8.67 4.07
C ASN A 42 2.79 9.35 5.23
N GLY A 43 1.48 9.15 5.37
CA GLY A 43 0.70 9.73 6.46
C GLY A 43 1.26 9.40 7.85
N THR A 44 1.60 8.13 8.10
CA THR A 44 2.17 7.73 9.41
C THR A 44 3.56 8.28 9.68
N SER A 45 4.43 8.32 8.67
CA SER A 45 5.82 8.75 8.83
C SER A 45 5.93 10.27 9.03
N GLU A 46 5.09 11.04 8.35
CA GLU A 46 5.02 12.49 8.56
C GLU A 46 4.35 12.85 9.87
N ALA A 47 3.28 12.17 10.26
CA ALA A 47 2.67 12.39 11.57
C ALA A 47 3.69 12.22 12.70
N PHE A 48 4.55 11.19 12.61
CA PHE A 48 5.66 11.02 13.55
C PHE A 48 6.65 12.19 13.47
N LEU A 49 7.14 12.53 12.27
CA LEU A 49 8.08 13.62 12.08
C LEU A 49 7.56 14.94 12.67
N HIS A 50 6.30 15.29 12.40
CA HIS A 50 5.65 16.48 12.94
C HIS A 50 5.46 16.44 14.46
N ALA A 51 5.29 15.25 15.06
CA ALA A 51 5.12 15.12 16.49
C ALA A 51 6.42 15.29 17.29
N VAL A 52 7.58 14.96 16.71
CA VAL A 52 8.88 14.98 17.43
C VAL A 52 9.87 16.04 16.92
N ALA A 53 9.65 16.63 15.74
CA ALA A 53 10.58 17.60 15.17
C ALA A 53 10.53 18.93 15.91
N THR A 54 11.72 19.49 16.18
CA THR A 54 11.86 20.87 16.65
C THR A 54 11.57 21.87 15.52
N GLU A 55 11.21 23.12 15.84
CA GLU A 55 10.84 24.13 14.83
C GLU A 55 11.88 24.29 13.71
N ASN A 56 13.18 24.23 14.03
CA ASN A 56 14.26 24.33 13.04
C ASN A 56 14.32 23.11 12.11
N GLN A 57 14.07 21.91 12.64
CA GLN A 57 14.00 20.68 11.84
C GLN A 57 12.73 20.63 11.01
N LEU A 58 11.62 21.15 11.54
CA LEU A 58 10.35 21.26 10.84
C LEU A 58 10.44 22.23 9.66
N LYS A 59 11.11 23.36 9.85
CA LYS A 59 11.37 24.34 8.79
C LYS A 59 12.23 23.74 7.67
N ARG A 60 13.31 23.04 8.02
CA ARG A 60 14.18 22.33 7.07
C ARG A 60 13.45 21.18 6.34
N SER A 61 12.51 20.52 7.02
CA SER A 61 11.61 19.52 6.41
C SER A 61 10.66 20.16 5.42
N ASN A 62 10.06 21.29 5.76
CA ASN A 62 9.18 22.04 4.88
C ASN A 62 9.90 22.59 3.64
N ASP A 63 11.15 23.03 3.80
CA ASP A 63 12.00 23.45 2.67
C ASP A 63 12.35 22.27 1.76
N SER A 64 12.60 21.08 2.32
CA SER A 64 12.81 19.86 1.52
C SER A 64 11.53 19.42 0.78
N LEU A 65 10.35 19.61 1.38
CA LEU A 65 9.05 19.39 0.75
C LEU A 65 8.86 20.27 -0.49
N LEU A 66 9.40 21.50 -0.50
CA LEU A 66 9.37 22.36 -1.70
C LEU A 66 10.23 21.78 -2.84
N VAL A 67 11.42 21.26 -2.54
CA VAL A 67 12.26 20.58 -3.54
C VAL A 67 11.58 19.34 -4.08
N PHE A 68 10.94 18.53 -3.22
CA PHE A 68 10.14 17.38 -3.66
C PHE A 68 8.95 17.78 -4.51
N SER A 69 8.31 18.92 -4.22
CA SER A 69 7.20 19.45 -5.03
C SER A 69 7.67 19.84 -6.44
N LEU A 70 8.88 20.38 -6.57
CA LEU A 70 9.48 20.67 -7.87
C LEU A 70 9.78 19.38 -8.67
N ILE A 71 10.39 18.38 -8.02
CA ILE A 71 10.65 17.06 -8.62
C ILE A 71 9.33 16.40 -9.03
N TYR A 72 8.30 16.49 -8.18
CA TYR A 72 6.97 15.98 -8.45
C TYR A 72 6.36 16.64 -9.69
N LEU A 73 6.44 17.96 -9.84
CA LEU A 73 5.94 18.67 -11.03
C LEU A 73 6.59 18.14 -12.32
N VAL A 74 7.91 17.96 -12.31
CA VAL A 74 8.63 17.42 -13.47
C VAL A 74 8.20 15.98 -13.76
N LEU A 75 8.15 15.12 -12.74
CA LEU A 75 7.69 13.74 -12.89
C LEU A 75 6.25 13.67 -13.40
N ASN A 76 5.37 14.53 -12.88
CA ASN A 76 3.97 14.57 -13.24
C ASN A 76 3.80 14.87 -14.74
N VAL A 77 4.50 15.88 -15.25
CA VAL A 77 4.47 16.22 -16.69
C VAL A 77 5.02 15.07 -17.55
N LEU A 78 6.14 14.45 -17.15
CA LEU A 78 6.77 13.38 -17.92
C LEU A 78 5.91 12.10 -17.95
N LEU A 79 5.40 11.67 -16.80
CA LEU A 79 4.64 10.43 -16.65
C LEU A 79 3.22 10.53 -17.20
N ILE A 80 2.55 11.68 -17.07
CA ILE A 80 1.22 11.86 -17.69
C ILE A 80 1.32 11.82 -19.21
N ARG A 81 2.34 12.45 -19.80
CA ARG A 81 2.55 12.41 -21.26
C ARG A 81 2.85 11.01 -21.78
N SER A 82 3.48 10.14 -20.99
CA SER A 82 3.84 8.79 -21.42
C SER A 82 2.78 7.73 -21.12
N ALA A 83 2.04 7.85 -20.01
CA ALA A 83 1.17 6.79 -19.49
C ALA A 83 -0.21 7.27 -19.01
N GLY A 84 -0.63 8.50 -19.35
CA GLY A 84 -1.97 9.01 -19.09
C GLY A 84 -2.37 8.95 -17.61
N ALA A 85 -3.52 8.33 -17.33
CA ALA A 85 -4.07 8.18 -15.98
C ALA A 85 -3.17 7.33 -15.06
N VAL A 86 -2.54 6.27 -15.59
CA VAL A 86 -1.58 5.46 -14.83
C VAL A 86 -0.34 6.29 -14.50
N GLY A 87 0.10 7.13 -15.43
CA GLY A 87 1.20 8.07 -15.24
C GLY A 87 0.95 9.03 -14.07
N LEU A 88 -0.26 9.55 -13.94
CA LEU A 88 -0.64 10.42 -12.81
C LEU A 88 -0.55 9.68 -11.46
N ILE A 89 -1.05 8.45 -11.39
CA ILE A 89 -0.99 7.62 -10.16
C ILE A 89 0.48 7.33 -9.79
N LEU A 90 1.31 6.99 -10.77
CA LEU A 90 2.73 6.71 -10.57
C LEU A 90 3.50 7.96 -10.12
N ALA A 91 3.27 9.12 -10.74
CA ALA A 91 3.89 10.37 -10.34
C ALA A 91 3.58 10.72 -8.87
N ASN A 92 2.31 10.56 -8.47
CA ASN A 92 1.90 10.78 -7.09
C ASN A 92 2.51 9.74 -6.13
N SER A 93 2.59 8.47 -6.55
CA SER A 93 3.25 7.42 -5.77
C SER A 93 4.72 7.73 -5.52
N LEU A 94 5.44 8.18 -6.55
CA LEU A 94 6.86 8.57 -6.43
C LEU A 94 7.04 9.75 -5.48
N ASN A 95 6.17 10.75 -5.54
CA ASN A 95 6.18 11.86 -4.59
C ASN A 95 6.01 11.38 -3.15
N MET A 96 5.06 10.48 -2.90
CA MET A 96 4.87 9.88 -1.57
C MET A 96 6.10 9.08 -1.12
N ILE A 97 6.73 8.33 -2.03
CA ILE A 97 7.96 7.56 -1.73
C ILE A 97 9.12 8.49 -1.34
N LEU A 98 9.34 9.58 -2.07
CA LEU A 98 10.39 10.56 -1.73
C LEU A 98 10.18 11.13 -0.32
N ARG A 99 8.93 11.47 0.01
CA ARG A 99 8.55 11.97 1.34
C ARG A 99 8.76 10.90 2.42
N ILE A 100 8.39 9.64 2.16
CA ILE A 100 8.66 8.53 3.08
C ILE A 100 10.16 8.35 3.31
N ILE A 101 11.00 8.41 2.26
CA ILE A 101 12.45 8.29 2.39
C ILE A 101 12.99 9.41 3.28
N TYR A 102 12.55 10.65 3.06
CA TYR A 102 12.93 11.78 3.89
C TYR A 102 12.57 11.56 5.36
N SER A 103 11.29 11.25 5.64
CA SER A 103 10.81 10.98 6.99
C SER A 103 11.52 9.80 7.63
N ALA A 104 11.82 8.74 6.87
CA ALA A 104 12.55 7.57 7.36
C ALA A 104 14.01 7.91 7.73
N VAL A 105 14.68 8.76 6.95
CA VAL A 105 16.03 9.26 7.28
C VAL A 105 16.00 10.07 8.57
N PHE A 106 14.99 10.95 8.73
CA PHE A 106 14.80 11.70 9.96
C PHE A 106 14.56 10.78 11.17
N ILE A 107 13.63 9.83 11.06
CA ILE A 107 13.35 8.84 12.11
C ILE A 107 14.62 8.06 12.49
N LYS A 108 15.39 7.61 11.50
CA LYS A 108 16.64 6.88 11.74
C LYS A 108 17.67 7.74 12.47
N HIS A 109 17.75 9.03 12.16
CA HIS A 109 18.64 9.95 12.86
C HIS A 109 18.16 10.22 14.29
N TYR A 110 16.86 10.39 14.49
CA TYR A 110 16.23 10.59 15.80
C TYR A 110 16.50 9.42 16.76
N PHE A 111 16.40 8.17 16.27
CA PHE A 111 16.68 6.98 17.07
C PHE A 111 18.14 6.50 17.03
N LYS A 112 19.08 7.26 16.44
CA LYS A 112 20.48 6.83 16.28
C LYS A 112 21.15 6.48 17.61
N ASP A 113 20.79 7.19 18.68
CA ASP A 113 21.35 6.99 20.02
C ASP A 113 20.51 6.01 20.87
N THR A 114 19.42 5.46 20.31
CA THR A 114 18.55 4.47 20.98
C THR A 114 18.66 3.12 20.27
N ALA A 115 19.28 2.14 20.91
CA ALA A 115 19.60 0.84 20.32
C ALA A 115 18.40 -0.06 19.93
N SER A 116 17.15 0.38 20.11
CA SER A 116 15.95 -0.48 20.03
C SER A 116 15.10 -0.32 18.77
N PHE A 117 15.28 0.73 17.96
CA PHE A 117 14.38 1.00 16.85
C PHE A 117 14.74 0.22 15.58
N SER A 118 13.80 -0.59 15.09
CA SER A 118 13.91 -1.29 13.81
C SER A 118 12.61 -1.14 13.02
N PHE A 119 12.72 -0.72 11.76
CA PHE A 119 11.57 -0.63 10.84
C PHE A 119 10.86 -1.98 10.64
N ARG A 120 11.56 -3.11 10.85
CA ARG A 120 10.93 -4.44 10.77
C ARG A 120 9.94 -4.69 11.90
N SER A 121 10.16 -4.08 13.07
CA SER A 121 9.26 -4.19 14.21
C SER A 121 7.93 -3.47 13.98
N CYS A 122 7.86 -2.58 12.98
CA CYS A 122 6.62 -1.90 12.57
C CYS A 122 5.74 -2.75 11.66
N LEU A 123 6.25 -3.86 11.12
CA LEU A 123 5.45 -4.76 10.29
C LEU A 123 4.66 -5.74 11.17
N PRO A 124 3.40 -6.05 10.80
CA PRO A 124 2.62 -7.04 11.53
C PRO A 124 3.30 -8.41 11.48
N SER A 125 3.22 -9.12 12.60
CA SER A 125 3.65 -10.50 12.75
C SER A 125 2.83 -11.41 11.83
N GLY A 126 3.41 -11.73 10.66
CA GLY A 126 2.71 -12.45 9.59
C GLY A 126 2.69 -11.74 8.24
N TRP A 127 3.37 -10.59 8.10
CA TRP A 127 3.52 -9.90 6.80
C TRP A 127 3.98 -10.81 5.66
N ALA A 128 4.84 -11.80 5.95
CA ALA A 128 5.31 -12.78 4.97
C ALA A 128 4.14 -13.58 4.36
N VAL A 129 3.17 -14.01 5.17
CA VAL A 129 2.00 -14.78 4.70
C VAL A 129 1.11 -13.92 3.80
N LEU A 130 0.98 -12.62 4.10
CA LEU A 130 0.28 -11.68 3.22
C LEU A 130 0.99 -11.51 1.88
N LEU A 131 2.32 -11.42 1.89
CA LEU A 131 3.09 -11.32 0.65
C LEU A 131 2.98 -12.59 -0.19
N PHE A 132 3.17 -13.76 0.41
CA PHE A 132 3.00 -15.04 -0.28
C PHE A 132 1.59 -15.16 -0.86
N SER A 133 0.57 -14.84 -0.08
CA SER A 133 -0.83 -14.85 -0.54
C SER A 133 -1.06 -13.89 -1.70
N GLY A 134 -0.51 -12.67 -1.64
CA GLY A 134 -0.61 -11.70 -2.74
C GLY A 134 0.10 -12.17 -4.01
N ILE A 135 1.28 -12.78 -3.90
CA ILE A 135 2.01 -13.36 -5.03
C ILE A 135 1.20 -14.54 -5.61
N THR A 136 0.69 -15.44 -4.78
CA THR A 136 -0.14 -16.56 -5.20
C THR A 136 -1.39 -16.09 -5.95
N THR A 137 -2.08 -15.06 -5.46
CA THR A 137 -3.24 -14.52 -6.18
C THR A 137 -2.85 -13.80 -7.47
N LEU A 138 -1.70 -13.12 -7.54
CA LEU A 138 -1.21 -12.53 -8.79
C LEU A 138 -0.88 -13.60 -9.85
N ILE A 139 -0.28 -14.72 -9.43
CA ILE A 139 -0.02 -15.85 -10.31
C ILE A 139 -1.33 -16.52 -10.73
N SER A 140 -2.25 -16.72 -9.79
CA SER A 140 -3.57 -17.29 -10.05
C SER A 140 -4.36 -16.46 -11.07
N GLU A 141 -4.33 -15.14 -10.96
CA GLU A 141 -4.96 -14.25 -11.95
C GLU A 141 -4.38 -14.50 -13.34
N LYS A 142 -3.04 -14.50 -13.48
CA LYS A 142 -2.38 -14.66 -14.79
C LYS A 142 -2.58 -16.03 -15.43
N ILE A 143 -2.71 -17.09 -14.62
CA ILE A 143 -2.83 -18.46 -15.12
C ILE A 143 -4.28 -18.84 -15.39
N PHE A 144 -5.19 -18.50 -14.47
CA PHE A 144 -6.55 -19.02 -14.51
C PHE A 144 -7.55 -18.05 -15.12
N LEU A 145 -7.35 -16.73 -15.01
CA LEU A 145 -8.37 -15.76 -15.44
C LEU A 145 -8.36 -15.59 -16.96
N ASP A 146 -9.33 -16.21 -17.62
CA ASP A 146 -9.57 -16.04 -19.05
C ASP A 146 -10.69 -15.00 -19.27
N GLN A 147 -10.44 -14.04 -20.16
CA GLN A 147 -11.39 -12.98 -20.49
C GLN A 147 -12.61 -13.50 -21.26
N GLN A 148 -12.44 -14.55 -22.07
CA GLN A 148 -13.54 -15.12 -22.86
C GLN A 148 -14.43 -16.02 -22.02
N ASN A 149 -13.83 -16.88 -21.19
CA ASN A 149 -14.53 -17.76 -20.25
C ASN A 149 -14.55 -17.18 -18.82
N PHE A 150 -14.96 -15.91 -18.68
CA PHE A 150 -14.79 -15.16 -17.44
C PHE A 150 -15.45 -15.81 -16.22
N TRP A 151 -16.74 -16.17 -16.27
CA TRP A 151 -17.45 -16.66 -15.08
C TRP A 151 -16.85 -17.92 -14.43
N PRO A 152 -16.61 -19.02 -15.16
CA PRO A 152 -16.03 -20.23 -14.55
C PRO A 152 -14.59 -20.00 -14.06
N THR A 153 -13.78 -19.25 -14.82
CA THR A 153 -12.41 -18.94 -14.42
C THR A 153 -12.33 -17.97 -13.25
N PHE A 154 -13.23 -16.99 -13.20
CA PHE A 154 -13.40 -16.07 -12.09
C PHE A 154 -13.75 -16.81 -10.80
N LEU A 155 -14.66 -17.79 -10.83
CA LEU A 155 -15.00 -18.58 -9.64
C LEU A 155 -13.78 -19.34 -9.09
N ILE A 156 -12.95 -19.91 -9.96
CA ILE A 156 -11.69 -20.57 -9.56
C ILE A 156 -10.75 -19.53 -8.92
N HIS A 157 -10.49 -18.42 -9.60
CA HIS A 157 -9.61 -17.37 -9.09
C HIS A 157 -10.12 -16.77 -7.76
N PHE A 158 -11.44 -16.57 -7.63
CA PHE A 158 -12.09 -16.09 -6.43
C PHE A 158 -11.95 -17.08 -5.28
N SER A 159 -12.10 -18.38 -5.53
CA SER A 159 -11.92 -19.43 -4.51
C SER A 159 -10.48 -19.48 -3.96
N VAL A 160 -9.48 -19.32 -4.84
CA VAL A 160 -8.06 -19.22 -4.44
C VAL A 160 -7.86 -17.99 -3.55
N GLY A 161 -8.39 -16.84 -3.95
CA GLY A 161 -8.33 -15.60 -3.17
C GLY A 161 -8.96 -15.71 -1.80
N LEU A 162 -10.18 -16.26 -1.74
CA LEU A 162 -10.91 -16.45 -0.50
C LEU A 162 -10.12 -17.36 0.45
N THR A 163 -9.53 -18.44 -0.07
CA THR A 163 -8.70 -19.36 0.72
C THR A 163 -7.45 -18.66 1.25
N CYS A 164 -6.72 -17.94 0.40
CA CYS A 164 -5.54 -17.18 0.80
C CYS A 164 -5.87 -16.06 1.81
N PHE A 165 -7.01 -15.40 1.65
CA PHE A 165 -7.50 -14.36 2.56
C PHE A 165 -7.83 -14.95 3.94
N CYS A 166 -8.56 -16.06 4.00
CA CYS A 166 -8.90 -16.75 5.25
C CYS A 166 -7.65 -17.23 5.98
N ILE A 167 -6.70 -17.86 5.28
CA ILE A 167 -5.44 -18.34 5.86
C ILE A 167 -4.63 -17.15 6.40
N SER A 168 -4.46 -16.09 5.61
CA SER A 168 -3.73 -14.89 6.02
C SER A 168 -4.36 -14.26 7.26
N SER A 169 -5.68 -14.07 7.25
CA SER A 169 -6.42 -13.46 8.35
C SER A 169 -6.29 -14.27 9.63
N LEU A 170 -6.39 -15.60 9.54
CA LEU A 170 -6.26 -16.50 10.69
C LEU A 170 -4.84 -16.50 11.26
N VAL A 171 -3.81 -16.52 10.40
CA VAL A 171 -2.41 -16.46 10.85
C VAL A 171 -2.10 -15.14 11.53
N ILE A 172 -2.50 -14.01 10.93
CA ILE A 172 -2.29 -12.67 11.51
C ILE A 172 -3.04 -12.57 12.83
N TYR A 173 -4.32 -12.96 12.88
CA TYR A 173 -5.10 -12.91 14.11
C TYR A 173 -4.46 -13.73 15.24
N ARG A 174 -3.94 -14.93 14.95
CA ARG A 174 -3.27 -15.76 15.94
C ARG A 174 -1.95 -15.16 16.42
N ARG A 175 -1.15 -14.57 15.54
CA ARG A 175 0.15 -13.97 15.90
C ARG A 175 -0.02 -12.63 16.61
N GLU A 176 -0.98 -11.82 16.19
CA GLU A 176 -1.28 -10.50 16.75
C GLU A 176 -2.25 -10.53 17.94
N ARG A 177 -2.75 -11.71 18.33
CA ARG A 177 -3.69 -11.85 19.46
C ARG A 177 -3.24 -11.10 20.73
N PRO A 178 -1.96 -11.15 21.15
CA PRO A 178 -1.50 -10.41 22.33
C PRO A 178 -1.61 -8.89 22.18
N PHE A 179 -1.29 -8.37 20.99
CA PHE A 179 -1.39 -6.96 20.66
C PHE A 179 -2.85 -6.49 20.59
N ILE A 180 -3.73 -7.26 19.94
CA ILE A 180 -5.16 -6.98 19.86
C ILE A 180 -5.78 -6.94 21.26
N ASN A 181 -5.49 -7.93 22.11
CA ASN A 181 -5.99 -7.97 23.47
C ASN A 181 -5.52 -6.76 24.30
N LYS A 182 -4.31 -6.26 24.06
CA LYS A 182 -3.79 -5.05 24.71
C LYS A 182 -4.59 -3.82 24.30
N ILE A 183 -4.90 -3.67 23.02
CA ILE A 183 -5.74 -2.55 22.51
C ILE A 183 -7.14 -2.60 23.10
N VAL A 184 -7.77 -3.78 23.13
CA VAL A 184 -9.13 -3.93 23.69
C VAL A 184 -9.15 -3.52 25.16
N ARG A 185 -8.18 -3.98 25.96
CA ARG A 185 -8.06 -3.58 27.37
C ARG A 185 -7.87 -2.08 27.57
N PHE A 186 -7.11 -1.40 26.70
CA PHE A 186 -6.95 0.06 26.79
C PHE A 186 -8.26 0.80 26.55
N ARG A 187 -9.11 0.32 25.64
CA ARG A 187 -10.43 0.89 25.41
C ARG A 187 -11.32 0.72 26.65
N ASP A 188 -11.31 -0.46 27.25
CA ASP A 188 -12.13 -0.78 28.42
C ASP A 188 -11.71 -0.02 29.70
N HIS A 189 -10.53 0.62 29.72
CA HIS A 189 -10.06 1.47 30.84
C HIS A 189 -10.23 2.97 30.56
N ALA A 190 -10.65 3.35 29.35
CA ALA A 190 -10.89 4.74 28.97
C ALA A 190 -12.37 5.16 29.09
N ASP A 191 -13.26 4.19 29.32
CA ASP A 191 -14.68 4.35 29.66
C ASP A 191 -14.89 4.25 31.18
#